data_AF-A0A7X0D1V9-F1
#
_entry.id   AF-A0A7X0D1V9-F1
#
_cell.length_a   1.000
_cell.length_b   1.000
_cell.length_c   1.000
_cell.angle_alpha   90.00
_cell.angle_beta   90.00
_cell.angle_gamma   90.00
#
_symmetry.space_group_name_H-M   'P 1'
#
loop_
_entity.id
_entity.type
_entity.pdbx_description
1 polymer ?
#
loop_
_entity_poly.entity_id
_entity_poly.type
_entity_poly.pdbx_seq_one_letter_code
_entity_poly.pdbx_strand_id
1 'polypeptide(L)'
;MTDGYSVWLVIVTCEAMKATAPPPEKTLRRLVRYAEFYRDLAATIIRRCEDVDGKVWVRESDVVAAQGARGVLGQTIQTLDRV
;
A
#
# COMPACT_ATOMS: atom_id res chain seq x y z
N MET A 1 -2.58 1.08 -13.39
CA MET A 1 -3.68 0.29 -12.79
C MET A 1 -4.96 0.61 -13.55
N THR A 2 -5.86 -0.34 -13.70
CA THR A 2 -7.17 -0.11 -14.32
C THR A 2 -8.22 -0.96 -13.63
N ASP A 3 -9.45 -0.46 -13.58
CA ASP A 3 -10.65 -1.17 -13.13
C ASP A 3 -11.52 -1.64 -14.31
N GLY A 4 -11.04 -1.48 -15.55
CA GLY A 4 -11.79 -1.76 -16.77
C GLY A 4 -12.52 -0.55 -17.36
N TYR A 5 -12.65 0.55 -16.61
CA TYR A 5 -13.28 1.79 -17.08
C TYR A 5 -12.30 2.96 -17.12
N SER A 6 -11.44 3.06 -16.10
CA SER A 6 -10.47 4.12 -15.93
C SER A 6 -9.05 3.57 -15.84
N VAL A 7 -8.07 4.41 -16.14
CA VAL A 7 -6.64 4.08 -16.06
C VAL A 7 -5.95 5.07 -15.16
N TRP A 8 -5.20 4.55 -14.18
CA TRP A 8 -4.39 5.33 -13.26
C TRP A 8 -2.90 4.98 -13.37
N LEU A 9 -2.04 5.98 -13.30
CA LEU A 9 -0.61 5.81 -13.10
C LEU A 9 -0.32 5.72 -11.60
N VAL A 10 0.20 4.58 -11.15
CA VAL A 10 0.59 4.39 -9.75
C VAL A 10 2.08 4.72 -9.61
N ILE A 11 2.40 5.72 -8.79
CA ILE A 11 3.74 6.23 -8.55
C ILE A 11 4.13 5.88 -7.11
N VAL A 12 5.06 4.94 -6.95
CA VAL A 12 5.57 4.52 -5.65
C VAL A 12 6.85 5.29 -5.34
N THR A 13 6.89 6.01 -4.22
CA THR A 13 8.11 6.76 -3.85
C THR A 13 9.21 5.84 -3.32
N CYS A 14 10.46 6.33 -3.35
CA CYS A 14 11.59 5.57 -2.81
C CYS A 14 11.44 5.30 -1.31
N GLU A 15 10.83 6.24 -0.58
CA GLU A 15 10.55 6.16 0.86
C GLU A 15 9.51 5.08 1.14
N ALA A 16 8.44 5.02 0.34
CA ALA A 16 7.46 3.94 0.40
C ALA A 16 8.12 2.56 0.20
N MET A 17 9.04 2.45 -0.77
CA MET A 17 9.77 1.19 -1.01
C MET A 17 10.66 0.78 0.17
N LYS A 18 11.34 1.74 0.80
CA LYS A 18 12.16 1.48 1.99
C LYS A 18 11.30 1.05 3.18
N ALA A 19 10.17 1.71 3.40
CA ALA A 19 9.23 1.44 4.50
C ALA A 19 8.47 0.11 4.35
N THR A 20 8.42 -0.46 3.14
CA THR A 20 7.61 -1.66 2.86
C THR A 20 8.09 -2.90 3.62
N ALA A 21 9.41 -3.07 3.78
CA ALA A 21 10.00 -4.20 4.50
C ALA A 21 11.48 -3.94 4.87
N PRO A 22 12.01 -4.54 5.95
CA PRO A 22 13.45 -4.58 6.23
C PRO A 22 14.16 -5.64 5.36
N PRO A 23 15.43 -5.43 4.98
CA PRO A 23 16.20 -4.18 5.10
C PRO A 23 15.67 -3.09 4.15
N PRO A 24 15.90 -1.79 4.39
CA PRO A 24 15.36 -0.73 3.54
C PRO A 24 16.05 -0.70 2.16
N GLU A 25 15.29 -1.03 1.10
CA GLU A 25 15.80 -1.09 -0.28
C GLU A 25 14.93 -0.27 -1.24
N LYS A 26 15.57 0.25 -2.30
CA LYS A 26 14.92 0.97 -3.42
C LYS A 26 15.18 0.30 -4.77
N THR A 27 15.02 -1.02 -4.83
CA THR A 27 15.32 -1.81 -6.04
C THR A 27 14.07 -2.11 -6.85
N LEU A 28 14.17 -2.14 -8.18
CA LEU A 28 13.05 -2.55 -9.05
C LEU A 28 12.53 -3.95 -8.68
N ARG A 29 13.43 -4.86 -8.26
CA ARG A 29 13.05 -6.19 -7.77
C ARG A 29 12.10 -6.11 -6.58
N ARG A 30 12.34 -5.19 -5.63
CA ARG A 30 11.41 -4.95 -4.52
C ARG A 30 10.09 -4.37 -5.02
N LEU A 31 10.12 -3.39 -5.94
CA LEU A 31 8.89 -2.81 -6.50
C LEU A 31 7.99 -3.89 -7.10
N VAL A 32 8.56 -4.79 -7.91
CA VAL A 32 7.85 -5.93 -8.51
C VAL A 32 7.36 -6.90 -7.44
N ARG A 33 8.21 -7.26 -6.47
CA ARG A 33 7.87 -8.20 -5.40
C ARG A 33 6.66 -7.76 -4.58
N TYR A 34 6.49 -6.46 -4.36
CA TYR A 34 5.40 -5.89 -3.56
C TYR A 34 4.34 -5.17 -4.43
N ALA A 35 4.27 -5.47 -5.72
CA ALA A 35 3.35 -4.81 -6.65
C ALA A 35 1.88 -4.94 -6.22
N GLU A 36 1.46 -6.11 -5.72
CA GLU A 36 0.09 -6.31 -5.21
C GLU A 36 -0.20 -5.46 -3.99
N PHE A 37 0.75 -5.34 -3.07
CA PHE A 37 0.61 -4.48 -1.90
C PHE A 37 0.43 -3.00 -2.30
N TYR A 38 1.22 -2.51 -3.25
CA TYR A 38 1.06 -1.14 -3.75
C TYR A 38 -0.23 -0.95 -4.55
N ARG A 39 -0.70 -1.97 -5.27
CA ARG A 39 -2.02 -1.96 -5.93
C ARG A 39 -3.15 -1.80 -4.91
N ASP A 40 -3.11 -2.55 -3.82
CA ASP A 40 -4.17 -2.50 -2.79
C ASP A 40 -4.17 -1.15 -2.06
N LEU A 41 -2.98 -0.57 -1.82
CA LEU A 41 -2.84 0.82 -1.35
C LEU A 41 -3.43 1.81 -2.35
N ALA A 42 -3.05 1.72 -3.62
CA ALA A 42 -3.54 2.60 -4.66
C ALA A 42 -5.07 2.53 -4.80
N ALA A 43 -5.65 1.32 -4.72
CA ALA A 43 -7.10 1.14 -4.71
C ALA A 43 -7.77 1.81 -3.49
N THR A 44 -7.09 1.83 -2.34
CA THR A 44 -7.59 2.53 -1.15
C THR A 44 -7.57 4.04 -1.33
N ILE A 45 -6.51 4.58 -1.93
CA ILE A 45 -6.35 6.02 -2.21
C ILE A 45 -7.41 6.48 -3.25
N ILE A 46 -7.65 5.70 -4.30
CA ILE A 46 -8.70 6.00 -5.30
C ILE A 46 -10.08 5.99 -4.65
N ARG A 47 -10.38 5.02 -3.78
CA ARG A 47 -11.68 5.00 -3.06
C ARG A 47 -11.89 6.22 -2.15
N ARG A 48 -10.83 6.93 -1.79
CA ARG A 48 -10.88 8.19 -1.03
C ARG A 48 -10.92 9.43 -1.94
N CYS A 49 -10.93 9.25 -3.26
CA CYS A 49 -10.86 10.31 -4.26
C CYS A 49 -9.61 11.20 -4.10
N GLU A 50 -8.49 10.59 -3.70
CA GLU A 50 -7.21 11.26 -3.49
C GLU A 50 -6.28 11.17 -4.72
N ASP A 51 -6.74 10.59 -5.82
CA ASP A 51 -6.01 10.62 -7.09
C ASP A 51 -6.11 12.01 -7.73
N VAL A 52 -5.01 12.45 -8.32
CA VAL A 52 -4.92 13.76 -8.97
C VAL A 52 -4.52 13.52 -10.42
N ASP A 53 -5.38 13.92 -11.36
CA ASP A 53 -5.10 13.83 -12.80
C ASP A 53 -4.74 12.38 -13.23
N GLY A 54 -5.51 11.41 -12.73
CA GLY A 54 -5.28 9.98 -13.01
C GLY A 54 -3.97 9.43 -12.41
N LYS A 55 -3.33 10.15 -11.48
CA LYS A 55 -2.10 9.72 -10.81
C LYS A 55 -2.38 9.43 -9.35
N VAL A 56 -1.87 8.29 -8.90
CA VAL A 56 -1.97 7.84 -7.52
C VAL A 56 -0.56 7.77 -6.93
N TRP A 57 -0.33 8.54 -5.87
CA TRP A 57 0.95 8.57 -5.18
C TRP A 57 0.91 7.64 -3.98
N VAL A 58 1.79 6.64 -3.97
CA VAL A 58 2.01 5.78 -2.80
C VAL A 58 3.25 6.28 -2.07
N ARG A 59 3.03 6.88 -0.91
CA ARG A 59 4.03 7.49 -0.03
C ARG A 59 4.32 6.57 1.16
N GLU A 60 5.39 6.91 1.89
CA GLU A 60 5.75 6.21 3.12
C GLU A 60 4.62 6.21 4.16
N SER A 61 3.90 7.33 4.32
CA SER A 61 2.75 7.44 5.21
C SER A 61 1.68 6.38 4.93
N ASP A 62 1.44 6.08 3.66
CA ASP A 62 0.42 5.12 3.24
C ASP A 62 0.83 3.70 3.58
N VAL A 63 2.12 3.39 3.41
CA VAL A 63 2.72 2.11 3.79
C VAL A 63 2.66 1.91 5.30
N VAL A 64 3.07 2.91 6.07
CA VAL A 64 3.05 2.87 7.55
C VAL A 64 1.61 2.73 8.05
N ALA A 65 0.66 3.48 7.50
CA ALA A 65 -0.75 3.39 7.86
C ALA A 65 -1.32 1.99 7.60
N ALA A 66 -1.00 1.38 6.45
CA ALA A 66 -1.48 0.03 6.11
C ALA A 66 -0.85 -1.07 6.96
N GLN A 67 0.43 -0.93 7.33
CA GLN A 67 1.09 -1.85 8.26
C GLN A 67 0.49 -1.75 9.67
N GLY A 68 0.18 -0.53 10.14
CA GLY A 68 -0.54 -0.31 11.39
C GLY A 68 -1.92 -0.98 11.40
N ALA A 69 -2.68 -0.84 10.31
CA ALA A 69 -4.00 -1.48 10.18
C ALA A 69 -3.93 -3.02 10.16
N ARG A 70 -2.91 -3.61 9.52
CA ARG A 70 -2.69 -5.07 9.54
C ARG A 70 -2.29 -5.59 10.91
N GLY A 71 -1.50 -4.81 11.67
CA GLY A 71 -1.14 -5.16 13.05
C GLY A 71 -2.35 -5.20 13.99
N VAL A 72 -3.30 -4.27 13.84
CA VAL A 72 -4.52 -4.20 14.67
C VAL A 72 -5.46 -5.39 14.41
N LEU A 73 -5.69 -5.76 13.15
CA LEU A 73 -6.54 -6.91 12.80
C LEU A 73 -5.95 -8.25 13.29
N GLY A 74 -4.62 -8.39 13.32
CA GLY A 74 -3.95 -9.56 13.89
C GLY A 74 -4.10 -9.69 15.41
N GLN A 75 -4.26 -8.56 16.12
CA GLN A 75 -4.47 -8.55 17.57
C GLN A 75 -5.93 -8.85 17.96
N THR A 76 -6.92 -8.40 17.17
CA THR A 76 -8.34 -8.68 17.47
C THR A 76 -8.67 -10.18 17.37
N ILE A 77 -8.03 -10.91 16.45
CA ILE A 77 -8.26 -12.37 16.31
C ILE A 77 -7.70 -13.15 17.51
N GLN A 78 -6.57 -12.71 18.10
CA GLN A 78 -6.01 -13.37 19.30
C GLN A 78 -6.86 -13.15 20.56
N THR A 79 -7.68 -12.10 20.62
CA THR A 79 -8.54 -11.81 21.78
C THR A 79 -9.86 -12.57 21.74
N LEU A 80 -10.34 -12.94 20.56
CA LEU A 80 -11.60 -13.68 20.37
C LEU A 80 -11.46 -15.20 20.55
N ASP A 81 -10.24 -15.74 20.58
CA ASP A 81 -9.94 -17.17 20.78
C ASP A 81 -9.64 -17.51 22.26
N ARG A 82 -10.05 -16.63 23.18
CA ARG A 82 -9.70 -16.71 24.62
C ARG A 82 -10.91 -16.60 25.58
N VAL A 83 -12.13 -16.83 25.10
CA VAL A 83 -13.35 -16.83 25.93
C VAL A 83 -14.05 -18.19 25.86
#